data_AF-A0A496TTC6-F1
#
_entry.id   AF-A0A496TTC6-F1
#
_cell.length_a   1.000
_cell.length_b   1.000
_cell.length_c   1.000
_cell.angle_alpha   90.00
_cell.angle_beta   90.00
_cell.angle_gamma   90.00
#
_symmetry.space_group_name_H-M   'P 1'
#
loop_
_entity.id
_entity.type
_entity.pdbx_description
1 polymer ?
#
loop_
_entity_poly.entity_id
_entity_poly.type
_entity_poly.pdbx_seq_one_letter_code
_entity_poly.pdbx_strand_id
1 'polypeptide(L)'
;MIRIVKIEKIKRTKAWYNVILENGEYFVANDEIIYRENLKEGNRIKSHLLKKLEEEGEEKRGKEIALKSLSRRERSEKEIRSRLKIKGIGEKTIKNIKDLIEKKYEN
;
A
#
# COMPACT_ATOMS: atom_id res chain seq x y z
N MET A 1 0.61 21.10 -6.46
CA MET A 1 1.39 20.61 -5.30
C MET A 1 0.44 20.52 -4.13
N ILE A 2 0.60 19.54 -3.26
CA ILE A 2 -0.27 19.35 -2.10
C ILE A 2 0.55 19.18 -0.83
N ARG A 3 0.08 19.77 0.28
CA ARG A 3 0.75 19.72 1.58
C ARG A 3 0.35 18.48 2.38
N ILE A 4 1.34 17.84 3.01
CA ILE A 4 1.13 16.84 4.05
C ILE A 4 0.74 17.55 5.34
N VAL A 5 -0.44 17.24 5.87
CA VAL A 5 -0.94 17.78 7.15
C VAL A 5 -0.53 16.90 8.31
N LYS A 6 -0.53 15.57 8.13
CA LYS A 6 -0.28 14.64 9.23
C LYS A 6 0.26 13.31 8.73
N ILE A 7 1.13 12.68 9.52
CA ILE A 7 1.60 11.31 9.27
C ILE A 7 1.29 10.45 10.49
N GLU A 8 0.32 9.53 10.36
CA GLU A 8 -0.17 8.71 11.46
C GLU A 8 0.21 7.25 11.31
N LYS A 9 0.69 6.61 12.39
CA LYS A 9 0.93 5.16 12.40
C LYS A 9 -0.40 4.40 12.25
N ILE A 10 -0.42 3.41 11.37
CA ILE A 10 -1.56 2.51 11.22
C ILE A 10 -1.57 1.51 12.36
N LYS A 11 -2.67 1.49 13.13
CA LYS A 11 -2.82 0.58 14.28
C LYS A 11 -2.58 -0.88 13.87
N ARG A 12 -1.86 -1.63 14.71
CA ARG A 12 -1.56 -3.07 14.56
C ARG A 12 -0.79 -3.45 13.28
N THR A 13 -0.25 -2.47 12.54
CA THR A 13 0.55 -2.69 11.33
C THR A 13 1.88 -1.97 11.52
N LYS A 14 2.94 -2.72 11.87
CA LYS A 14 4.26 -2.14 12.14
C LYS A 14 4.80 -1.46 10.88
N ALA A 15 5.48 -0.33 11.04
CA ALA A 15 6.17 0.37 9.96
C ALA A 15 5.26 0.89 8.81
N TRP A 16 3.94 0.98 9.01
CA TRP A 16 3.01 1.53 8.04
C TRP A 16 2.29 2.77 8.56
N TYR A 17 2.12 3.75 7.70
CA TYR A 17 1.62 5.09 8.03
C TYR A 17 0.53 5.53 7.05
N ASN A 18 -0.46 6.26 7.55
CA ASN A 18 -1.37 7.08 6.75
C ASN A 18 -0.74 8.47 6.61
N VAL A 19 -0.53 8.91 5.38
CA VAL A 19 -0.07 10.26 5.06
C VAL A 19 -1.29 11.06 4.63
N ILE A 20 -1.71 12.01 5.47
CA ILE A 20 -2.92 12.81 5.30
C ILE A 20 -2.57 14.14 4.64
N LEU A 21 -3.33 14.50 3.61
CA LEU A 21 -3.12 15.68 2.79
C LEU A 21 -4.10 16.81 3.16
N GLU A 22 -3.77 18.04 2.77
CA GLU A 22 -4.58 19.22 3.13
C GLU A 22 -5.97 19.27 2.50
N ASN A 23 -6.19 18.51 1.42
CA ASN A 23 -7.51 18.37 0.78
C ASN A 23 -8.37 17.25 1.41
N GLY A 24 -7.88 16.59 2.47
CA GLY A 24 -8.59 15.48 3.12
C GLY A 24 -8.33 14.11 2.51
N GLU A 25 -7.59 14.02 1.40
CA GLU A 25 -7.14 12.74 0.85
C GLU A 25 -6.00 12.16 1.70
N TYR A 26 -5.77 10.86 1.57
CA TYR A 26 -4.66 10.19 2.24
C TYR A 26 -4.14 9.03 1.40
N PHE A 27 -2.86 8.71 1.59
CA PHE A 27 -2.24 7.51 1.03
C PHE A 27 -1.49 6.73 2.10
N VAL A 28 -1.21 5.47 1.81
CA VAL A 28 -0.45 4.59 2.71
C VAL A 28 1.01 4.54 2.29
N ALA A 29 1.92 4.66 3.24
CA ALA A 29 3.36 4.53 3.02
C ALA A 29 3.99 3.68 4.12
N ASN A 30 4.97 2.85 3.76
CA ASN A 30 5.81 2.19 4.75
C ASN A 30 6.98 3.10 5.16
N ASP A 31 7.68 2.73 6.22
CA ASP A 31 8.86 3.41 6.72
C ASP A 31 9.91 3.67 5.63
N GLU A 32 10.19 2.69 4.78
CA GLU A 32 11.10 2.81 3.64
C GLU A 32 10.71 3.97 2.70
N ILE A 33 9.43 4.08 2.31
CA ILE A 33 8.93 5.19 1.47
C ILE A 33 9.09 6.52 2.21
N ILE A 34 8.69 6.58 3.49
CA ILE A 34 8.79 7.79 4.31
C ILE A 34 10.24 8.28 4.37
N TYR A 35 11.19 7.38 4.60
CA TYR A 35 12.62 7.74 4.66
C TYR A 35 13.19 8.10 3.29
N ARG A 36 12.91 7.32 2.25
CA ARG A 36 13.45 7.50 0.90
C ARG A 36 13.05 8.83 0.28
N GLU A 37 11.79 9.22 0.44
CA GLU A 37 11.26 10.50 -0.06
C GLU A 37 11.33 11.63 0.99
N ASN A 38 11.91 11.35 2.17
CA ASN A 38 12.04 12.29 3.28
C ASN A 38 10.71 12.98 3.65
N LEU A 39 9.62 12.21 3.68
CA LEU A 39 8.26 12.72 3.91
C LEU A 39 8.09 13.19 5.35
N LYS A 40 7.73 14.47 5.52
CA LYS A 40 7.46 15.10 6.82
C LYS A 40 6.20 15.94 6.77
N GLU A 41 5.56 16.10 7.91
CA GLU A 41 4.46 17.06 8.07
C GLU A 41 4.91 18.46 7.62
N GLY A 42 4.08 19.13 6.83
CA GLY A 42 4.41 20.41 6.20
C GLY A 42 5.09 20.31 4.84
N ASN A 43 5.58 19.14 4.41
CA ASN A 43 6.12 18.99 3.05
C ASN A 43 5.05 19.14 1.98
N ARG A 44 5.48 19.60 0.80
CA ARG A 44 4.65 19.70 -0.41
C ARG A 44 5.07 18.66 -1.43
N ILE A 45 4.12 17.85 -1.88
CA ILE A 45 4.32 16.81 -2.88
C ILE A 45 3.77 17.29 -4.24
N LYS A 46 4.51 17.04 -5.32
CA LYS A 46 4.01 17.26 -6.69
C LYS A 46 3.02 16.15 -7.07
N SER A 47 1.98 16.46 -7.83
CA SER A 47 0.91 15.50 -8.16
C SER A 47 1.42 14.21 -8.84
N HIS A 48 2.45 14.31 -9.69
CA HIS A 48 3.07 13.12 -10.30
C HIS A 48 3.77 12.21 -9.27
N LEU A 49 4.47 12.80 -8.30
CA LEU A 49 5.11 12.05 -7.22
C LEU A 49 4.07 11.45 -6.28
N LEU A 50 3.01 12.19 -5.96
CA LEU A 50 1.90 11.69 -5.14
C LEU A 50 1.30 10.43 -5.74
N LYS A 51 0.94 10.47 -7.03
CA LYS A 51 0.36 9.31 -7.72
C LYS A 51 1.30 8.10 -7.70
N LYS A 52 2.60 8.33 -7.92
CA LYS A 52 3.61 7.27 -7.84
C LYS A 52 3.68 6.66 -6.42
N LEU A 53 3.63 7.50 -5.39
CA LEU A 53 3.67 7.07 -4.00
C LEU A 53 2.41 6.31 -3.58
N GLU A 54 1.24 6.74 -4.03
CA GLU A 54 -0.02 6.00 -3.86
C GLU A 54 0.07 4.61 -4.47
N GLU A 55 0.44 4.54 -5.76
CA GLU A 55 0.55 3.25 -6.48
C GLU A 55 1.59 2.33 -5.82
N GLU A 56 2.77 2.85 -5.47
CA GLU A 56 3.84 2.09 -4.82
C GLU A 56 3.43 1.59 -3.42
N GLY A 57 2.84 2.47 -2.61
CA GLY A 57 2.40 2.14 -1.25
C GLY A 57 1.29 1.10 -1.25
N GLU A 58 0.31 1.24 -2.13
CA GLU A 58 -0.78 0.29 -2.30
C GLU A 58 -0.26 -1.08 -2.76
N GLU A 59 0.65 -1.10 -3.75
CA GLU A 59 1.25 -2.33 -4.27
C GLU A 59 2.08 -3.05 -3.21
N LYS A 60 2.99 -2.35 -2.51
CA LYS A 60 3.79 -2.95 -1.43
C LYS A 60 2.89 -3.52 -0.32
N ARG A 61 1.86 -2.78 0.08
CA ARG A 61 0.92 -3.20 1.14
C ARG A 61 0.13 -4.43 0.71
N GLY A 62 -0.39 -4.42 -0.51
CA GLY A 62 -1.14 -5.55 -1.06
C GLY A 62 -0.28 -6.81 -1.15
N LYS A 63 0.97 -6.71 -1.63
CA LYS A 63 1.93 -7.82 -1.65
C LYS A 63 2.20 -8.37 -0.26
N GLU A 64 2.45 -7.52 0.73
CA GLU A 64 2.68 -7.95 2.11
C GLU A 64 1.47 -8.71 2.68
N ILE A 65 0.24 -8.22 2.45
CA ILE A 65 -1.00 -8.88 2.89
C ILE A 65 -1.16 -10.25 2.23
N ALA A 66 -0.90 -10.34 0.92
CA ALA A 66 -1.01 -11.59 0.17
C ALA A 66 0.02 -12.62 0.63
N LEU A 67 1.30 -12.24 0.72
CA LEU A 67 2.39 -13.10 1.20
C LEU A 67 2.16 -13.57 2.64
N LYS A 68 1.69 -12.68 3.52
CA LYS A 68 1.34 -13.05 4.90
C LYS A 68 0.15 -13.99 4.98
N SER A 69 -0.74 -13.96 4.00
CA SER A 69 -1.88 -14.88 3.93
C SER A 69 -1.45 -16.26 3.46
N LEU A 70 -0.63 -16.32 2.42
CA LEU A 70 -0.08 -17.54 1.83
C LEU A 70 0.89 -18.27 2.77
N SER A 71 1.74 -17.53 3.49
CA SER A 71 2.71 -18.11 4.43
C SER A 71 2.09 -18.79 5.66
N ARG A 72 0.82 -18.49 5.98
CA ARG A 72 0.14 -19.08 7.15
C ARG A 72 -0.53 -20.41 6.84
N ARG A 73 -1.11 -20.53 5.66
CA ARG A 73 -1.73 -21.74 5.11
C ARG A 73 -2.06 -21.51 3.65
N GLU A 74 -2.34 -22.59 2.93
CA GLU A 74 -2.93 -22.51 1.61
C GLU A 74 -4.24 -21.72 1.64
N ARG A 75 -4.38 -20.84 0.66
CA ARG A 75 -5.51 -19.95 0.46
C ARG A 75 -5.82 -19.92 -1.02
N SER A 76 -7.11 -19.99 -1.35
CA SER A 76 -7.55 -19.80 -2.73
C SER A 76 -7.32 -18.35 -3.19
N GLU A 77 -7.23 -18.15 -4.50
CA GLU A 77 -7.17 -16.82 -5.12
C GLU A 77 -8.32 -15.92 -4.64
N LYS A 78 -9.54 -16.48 -4.59
CA LYS A 78 -10.74 -15.76 -4.16
C LYS A 78 -10.63 -15.26 -2.71
N GLU A 79 -10.07 -16.06 -1.81
CA GLU A 79 -9.83 -15.64 -0.42
C GLU A 79 -8.82 -14.49 -0.33
N ILE A 80 -7.73 -14.56 -1.09
CA ILE A 80 -6.70 -13.51 -1.11
C ILE A 80 -7.30 -12.22 -1.67
N ARG A 81 -8.03 -12.30 -2.79
CA ARG A 81 -8.71 -11.16 -3.41
C ARG A 81 -9.72 -10.52 -2.45
N SER A 82 -10.60 -11.30 -1.83
CA SER A 82 -11.56 -10.77 -0.86
C SER A 82 -10.84 -10.09 0.32
N ARG A 83 -9.74 -10.66 0.79
CA ARG A 83 -8.95 -10.07 1.87
C ARG A 83 -8.29 -8.75 1.48
N LEU A 84 -7.77 -8.64 0.25
CA LEU A 84 -7.19 -7.40 -0.26
C LEU A 84 -8.25 -6.29 -0.39
N LYS A 85 -9.45 -6.62 -0.89
CA LYS A 85 -10.58 -5.68 -0.97
C LYS A 85 -10.99 -5.15 0.40
N ILE A 86 -11.13 -6.03 1.40
CA ILE A 86 -11.45 -5.65 2.79
C ILE A 86 -10.38 -4.70 3.37
N LYS A 87 -9.15 -4.77 2.86
CA LYS A 87 -8.04 -3.91 3.28
C LYS A 87 -7.92 -2.62 2.47
N GLY A 88 -8.86 -2.35 1.57
CA GLY A 88 -8.91 -1.13 0.77
C GLY A 88 -7.93 -1.10 -0.40
N ILE A 89 -7.41 -2.26 -0.83
CA ILE A 89 -6.57 -2.34 -2.03
C ILE A 89 -7.47 -2.27 -3.26
N GLY A 90 -7.13 -1.43 -4.23
CA GLY A 90 -7.86 -1.21 -5.47
C GLY A 90 -7.77 -2.41 -6.42
N GLU A 91 -8.78 -2.54 -7.29
CA GLU A 91 -8.88 -3.68 -8.22
C GLU A 91 -7.68 -3.80 -9.18
N LYS A 92 -7.13 -2.67 -9.63
CA LYS A 92 -5.93 -2.64 -10.49
C LYS A 92 -4.75 -3.32 -9.81
N THR A 93 -4.48 -2.95 -8.56
CA THR A 93 -3.38 -3.51 -7.76
C THR A 93 -3.64 -4.97 -7.41
N ILE A 94 -4.88 -5.33 -7.07
CA ILE A 94 -5.29 -6.72 -6.83
C ILE A 94 -4.98 -7.60 -8.05
N LYS A 95 -5.32 -7.13 -9.26
CA LYS A 95 -5.04 -7.86 -10.49
C LYS A 95 -3.53 -8.07 -10.69
N ASN A 96 -2.72 -7.03 -10.50
CA ASN A 96 -1.26 -7.15 -10.61
C ASN A 96 -0.67 -8.13 -9.59
N ILE A 97 -1.18 -8.13 -8.36
CA ILE A 97 -0.74 -9.07 -7.30
C ILE A 97 -1.12 -10.50 -7.67
N LYS A 98 -2.31 -10.71 -8.24
CA LYS A 98 -2.75 -12.03 -8.71
C LYS A 98 -1.77 -12.60 -9.73
N ASP A 99 -1.46 -11.84 -10.77
CA ASP A 99 -0.58 -12.28 -11.85
C ASP A 99 0.83 -12.65 -11.32
N LEU A 100 1.30 -11.97 -10.28
CA LEU A 100 2.57 -12.28 -9.61
C LEU A 100 2.52 -13.58 -8.79
N ILE A 101 1.37 -13.88 -8.18
CA ILE A 101 1.19 -15.11 -7.40
C ILE A 101 1.11 -16.30 -8.34
N GLU A 102 0.32 -16.24 -9.41
CA GLU A 102 0.18 -17.33 -10.39
C GLU A 102 1.53 -17.71 -11.02
N LYS A 103 2.31 -16.72 -11.47
CA LYS A 103 3.66 -16.94 -12.02
C LYS A 103 4.62 -17.66 -11.07
N LYS A 104 4.44 -17.50 -9.76
CA LYS A 104 5.30 -18.12 -8.74
C LYS A 104 4.96 -19.60 -8.53
N TYR A 105 3.75 -20.04 -8.86
CA TYR A 105 3.32 -21.44 -8.76
C TYR A 105 3.44 -22.22 -10.08
N GLU A 106 3.76 -21.53 -11.18
CA GLU A 106 4.05 -22.15 -12.50
C GLU A 106 5.54 -22.48 -12.73
N ASN A 107 6.43 -22.16 -11.78
CA ASN A 107 7.83 -22.60 -11.74
C ASN A 107 8.09 -23.47 -10.51
#